data_AF-G4QIU6-F1
#
_entry.id   AF-G4QIU6-F1
#
_cell.length_a   1.000
_cell.length_b   1.000
_cell.length_c   1.000
_cell.angle_alpha   90.00
_cell.angle_beta   90.00
_cell.angle_gamma   90.00
#
_symmetry.space_group_name_H-M   'P 1'
#
loop_
_entity.id
_entity.type
_entity.pdbx_description
1 polymer ?
#
loop_
_entity_poly.entity_id
_entity_poly.type
_entity_poly.pdbx_seq_one_letter_code
_entity_poly.pdbx_strand_id
1 'polypeptide(L)'
;MNSLYKSLTLALTVSFLSACGSSPYSDSAQHIAGSNLQVAVKENSKSVSTPSHLLNVATWNVEHLAYPIDQGCRPRDENELNAMRAYAQKLDADVVALQEVASKEAVHLLFPEAEWQVIMSARPDSKAYDCRGSGYKSTQQKTAIAVKKDLRISAVEQNEVLALGRPGLRFGLGISLETPVGVVEILNLHLKSGCFVDDYLKSDSQSCENLSEQAEILYDWIEQRETASTPYIILGDFNHRISAPYNRMTQSILAKSKSASSPIRIVTQAIIGCHPRYPAPIDHIIVGGLASDSVTFSPLTHYYEDMSEDAMLSDHCATSVDILQARYPLSSSVKWQVTSKEYELITRAIYQQASTKLMNKSLPTGPWVAVMDLDETVLNNSQYQVNLDTFGQTYSSLTWNDWIKGEKATLVPGAKQFIETVLAQGGKLVFVTNREKALDAYTWSNMLALGLPINEKNTCLMGRSSVDVDAVKKPKYANDKDLRREKIALGTPDCFSTQSLMPSEWKTAHTIVIQVGDNIEDINDTTQEDAIVDSILTRWGESVIILPNPMYGSWN
;
A
#
# COMPACT_ATOMS: atom_id res chain seq x y z
N MET A 1 38.71 6.23 -53.32
CA MET A 1 38.62 5.32 -54.48
C MET A 1 37.38 5.70 -55.28
N ASN A 2 37.61 6.12 -56.52
CA ASN A 2 36.61 6.35 -57.58
C ASN A 2 35.66 5.14 -57.70
N SER A 3 34.38 5.29 -58.06
CA SER A 3 33.91 5.62 -59.41
C SER A 3 32.39 5.89 -59.35
N LEU A 4 31.83 7.03 -59.80
CA LEU A 4 31.51 7.39 -61.21
C LEU A 4 30.49 6.41 -61.83
N TYR A 5 29.29 6.77 -62.30
CA TYR A 5 28.92 7.72 -63.38
C TYR A 5 27.40 8.08 -63.30
N LYS A 6 27.02 9.37 -63.32
CA LYS A 6 26.45 10.17 -64.45
C LYS A 6 25.01 9.83 -64.86
N SER A 7 24.04 10.73 -64.61
CA SER A 7 23.58 11.86 -65.47
C SER A 7 22.26 11.46 -66.18
N LEU A 8 21.26 12.30 -66.44
CA LEU A 8 21.25 13.63 -67.06
C LEU A 8 19.80 14.22 -66.97
N THR A 9 19.68 15.54 -66.69
CA THR A 9 18.77 16.57 -67.33
C THR A 9 17.26 16.34 -67.51
N LEU A 10 16.33 17.32 -67.54
CA LEU A 10 16.23 18.80 -67.40
C LEU A 10 14.71 19.08 -67.60
N ALA A 11 13.96 19.58 -66.61
CA ALA A 11 13.55 20.96 -66.36
C ALA A 11 12.52 21.62 -67.33
N LEU A 12 11.76 22.55 -66.72
CA LEU A 12 10.83 23.58 -67.23
C LEU A 12 9.35 23.18 -67.45
N THR A 13 8.44 23.53 -66.52
CA THR A 13 7.72 24.81 -66.27
C THR A 13 6.63 25.14 -67.28
N VAL A 14 5.39 25.39 -66.82
CA VAL A 14 4.70 26.71 -66.79
C VAL A 14 3.20 26.51 -66.43
N SER A 15 2.75 27.46 -65.61
CA SER A 15 1.44 27.75 -65.00
C SER A 15 0.22 27.87 -65.93
N PHE A 16 -1.01 27.87 -65.37
CA PHE A 16 -2.17 28.79 -65.58
C PHE A 16 -3.39 28.19 -64.81
N LEU A 17 -3.86 28.75 -63.68
CA LEU A 17 -4.84 29.84 -63.47
C LEU A 17 -6.33 29.47 -63.60
N SER A 18 -7.10 29.78 -62.53
CA SER A 18 -8.51 30.24 -62.47
C SER A 18 -9.64 29.30 -62.94
N ALA A 19 -10.89 29.35 -62.47
CA ALA A 19 -11.60 29.92 -61.33
C ALA A 19 -13.08 29.44 -61.46
N CYS A 20 -13.81 29.40 -60.33
CA CYS A 20 -15.27 29.59 -60.14
C CYS A 20 -16.33 28.84 -60.98
N GLY A 21 -17.36 28.31 -60.30
CA GLY A 21 -18.67 28.05 -60.92
C GLY A 21 -19.63 27.13 -60.15
N SER A 22 -20.45 27.73 -59.28
CA SER A 22 -21.82 27.37 -58.81
C SER A 22 -22.59 26.12 -59.31
N SER A 23 -23.12 25.33 -58.34
CA SER A 23 -24.50 24.76 -58.12
C SER A 23 -25.54 24.63 -59.26
N PRO A 24 -26.68 23.86 -59.16
CA PRO A 24 -27.11 22.76 -58.24
C PRO A 24 -27.93 21.59 -58.94
N TYR A 25 -28.41 20.60 -58.14
CA TYR A 25 -29.40 19.51 -58.45
C TYR A 25 -28.97 18.40 -59.44
N SER A 26 -29.28 17.10 -59.35
CA SER A 26 -30.29 16.28 -58.63
C SER A 26 -29.90 14.78 -58.64
N ASP A 27 -30.43 14.02 -57.67
CA ASP A 27 -30.59 12.56 -57.55
C ASP A 27 -29.99 11.57 -58.59
N SER A 28 -29.24 10.59 -58.09
CA SER A 28 -29.56 9.16 -58.29
C SER A 28 -28.71 8.26 -57.38
N ALA A 29 -29.38 7.25 -56.83
CA ALA A 29 -28.84 6.24 -55.93
C ALA A 29 -27.77 5.37 -56.60
N GLN A 30 -26.70 5.04 -55.86
CA GLN A 30 -25.99 3.77 -56.01
C GLN A 30 -25.22 3.41 -54.73
N HIS A 31 -25.51 2.22 -54.22
CA HIS A 31 -24.81 1.52 -53.15
C HIS A 31 -23.30 1.47 -53.40
N ILE A 32 -22.51 1.99 -52.46
CA ILE A 32 -21.12 1.56 -52.27
C ILE A 32 -20.91 1.28 -50.79
N ALA A 33 -20.44 0.06 -50.53
CA ALA A 33 -20.12 -0.49 -49.22
C ALA A 33 -19.21 0.45 -48.41
N GLY A 34 -19.74 0.98 -47.32
CA GLY A 34 -18.96 1.65 -46.30
C GLY A 34 -18.23 0.62 -45.46
N SER A 35 -16.92 0.56 -45.65
CA SER A 35 -15.97 -0.13 -44.79
C SER A 35 -16.21 0.21 -43.31
N ASN A 36 -16.41 -0.82 -42.49
CA ASN A 36 -16.29 -0.75 -41.04
C ASN A 36 -14.92 -0.18 -40.66
N LEU A 37 -14.84 1.12 -40.38
CA LEU A 37 -13.82 1.66 -39.49
C LEU A 37 -14.22 1.26 -38.07
N GLN A 38 -13.85 0.03 -37.70
CA GLN A 38 -13.71 -0.33 -36.29
C GLN A 38 -12.62 0.58 -35.72
N VAL A 39 -13.05 1.67 -35.07
CA VAL A 39 -12.21 2.35 -34.10
C VAL A 39 -12.14 1.42 -32.90
N ALA A 40 -11.24 0.44 -32.98
CA ALA A 40 -10.76 -0.25 -31.82
C ALA A 40 -9.97 0.77 -30.98
N VAL A 41 -10.66 1.46 -30.08
CA VAL A 41 -10.00 2.11 -28.96
C VAL A 41 -9.48 0.98 -28.08
N LYS A 42 -8.28 0.50 -28.40
CA LYS A 42 -7.46 -0.15 -27.40
C LYS A 42 -7.14 0.95 -26.39
N GLU A 43 -7.88 1.00 -25.29
CA GLU A 43 -7.42 1.65 -24.07
C GLU A 43 -6.16 0.91 -23.62
N ASN A 44 -5.03 1.29 -24.19
CA ASN A 44 -3.72 0.92 -23.71
C ASN A 44 -2.94 2.22 -23.53
N SER A 45 -3.48 3.09 -22.67
CA SER A 45 -2.78 4.26 -22.17
C SER A 45 -2.45 4.06 -20.70
N LYS A 46 -1.45 3.22 -20.42
CA LYS A 46 -0.55 3.51 -19.29
C LYS A 46 0.18 4.81 -19.64
N SER A 47 -0.55 5.93 -19.55
CA SER A 47 -0.08 7.26 -19.85
C SER A 47 0.71 7.78 -18.65
N VAL A 48 1.87 8.39 -18.97
CA VAL A 48 2.78 9.18 -18.13
C VAL A 48 2.60 8.98 -16.62
N SER A 49 3.40 8.10 -16.03
CA SER A 49 3.58 8.11 -14.58
C SER A 49 4.36 9.35 -14.17
N THR A 50 3.97 9.99 -13.08
CA THR A 50 4.80 11.01 -12.43
C THR A 50 5.53 10.33 -11.27
N PRO A 51 6.87 10.26 -11.27
CA PRO A 51 7.63 9.81 -10.11
C PRO A 51 7.38 10.80 -8.97
N SER A 52 6.80 10.33 -7.88
CA SER A 52 6.69 11.09 -6.64
C SER A 52 7.78 10.58 -5.71
N HIS A 53 8.58 11.51 -5.17
CA HIS A 53 9.46 11.24 -4.05
C HIS A 53 8.63 10.62 -2.91
N LEU A 54 9.01 9.43 -2.46
CA LEU A 54 8.38 8.81 -1.29
C LEU A 54 9.23 9.08 -0.05
N LEU A 55 10.51 8.69 -0.11
CA LEU A 55 11.45 8.80 0.99
C LEU A 55 12.88 8.55 0.49
N ASN A 56 13.85 9.37 0.90
CA ASN A 56 15.27 9.05 0.82
C ASN A 56 15.79 8.68 2.20
N VAL A 57 16.30 7.45 2.35
CA VAL A 57 16.85 6.97 3.62
C VAL A 57 18.33 6.65 3.47
N ALA A 58 19.12 6.98 4.48
CA ALA A 58 20.55 6.67 4.53
C ALA A 58 20.92 5.95 5.81
N THR A 59 21.96 5.12 5.74
CA THR A 59 22.64 4.55 6.91
C THR A 59 24.10 4.94 6.90
N TRP A 60 24.66 5.26 8.06
CA TRP A 60 26.06 5.64 8.21
C TRP A 60 26.59 5.25 9.59
N ASN A 61 27.52 4.28 9.63
CA ASN A 61 28.38 4.09 10.79
C ASN A 61 29.38 5.25 10.82
N VAL A 62 29.31 6.08 11.86
CA VAL A 62 30.07 7.34 11.96
C VAL A 62 31.40 7.18 12.72
N GLU A 63 31.85 5.95 12.97
CA GLU A 63 33.12 5.61 13.64
C GLU A 63 33.30 6.44 14.94
N HIS A 64 32.64 6.01 16.01
CA HIS A 64 32.77 6.62 17.34
C HIS A 64 32.48 8.14 17.43
N LEU A 65 31.43 8.65 16.77
CA LEU A 65 31.06 10.07 16.84
C LEU A 65 30.75 10.51 18.28
N ALA A 66 31.54 11.44 18.79
CA ALA A 66 31.50 11.88 20.17
C ALA A 66 31.15 13.37 20.33
N TYR A 67 30.73 13.73 21.54
CA TYR A 67 30.66 15.11 22.01
C TYR A 67 31.32 15.20 23.39
N PRO A 68 32.34 16.07 23.59
CA PRO A 68 33.04 16.86 22.57
C PRO A 68 33.66 16.02 21.44
N ILE A 69 33.86 16.61 20.26
CA ILE A 69 34.26 15.91 19.02
C ILE A 69 35.69 15.35 19.06
N ASP A 70 36.52 15.88 19.96
CA ASP A 70 37.91 15.49 20.20
C ASP A 70 38.06 14.32 21.19
N GLN A 71 36.96 13.58 21.46
CA GLN A 71 36.92 12.45 22.39
C GLN A 71 36.66 11.13 21.66
N GLY A 72 36.78 10.02 22.41
CA GLY A 72 36.47 8.68 21.90
C GLY A 72 37.63 8.04 21.15
N CYS A 73 37.36 6.91 20.48
CA CYS A 73 38.41 6.19 19.78
C CYS A 73 38.91 6.91 18.53
N ARG A 74 38.08 7.78 17.94
CA ARG A 74 38.36 8.60 16.77
C ARG A 74 38.11 10.08 17.08
N PRO A 75 39.02 10.72 17.84
CA PRO A 75 38.94 12.16 18.08
C PRO A 75 39.15 12.90 16.76
N ARG A 76 38.37 13.95 16.51
CA ARG A 76 38.42 14.71 15.26
C ARG A 76 38.65 16.19 15.51
N ASP A 77 39.32 16.84 14.57
CA ASP A 77 39.49 18.30 14.59
C ASP A 77 38.30 19.05 13.95
N GLU A 78 38.37 20.38 13.93
CA GLU A 78 37.31 21.22 13.36
C GLU A 78 37.21 21.08 11.82
N ASN A 79 38.31 20.79 11.12
CA ASN A 79 38.29 20.60 9.67
C ASN A 79 37.59 19.30 9.31
N GLU A 80 37.92 18.20 10.00
CA GLU A 80 37.24 16.91 9.85
C GLU A 80 35.76 17.04 10.18
N LEU A 81 35.41 17.74 11.26
CA LEU A 81 34.00 17.97 11.61
C LEU A 81 33.26 18.75 10.51
N ASN A 82 33.89 19.76 9.91
CA ASN A 82 33.29 20.50 8.80
C ASN A 82 33.14 19.63 7.55
N ALA A 83 34.11 18.74 7.26
CA ALA A 83 33.99 17.76 6.19
C ALA A 83 32.86 16.76 6.46
N MET A 84 32.69 16.29 7.69
CA MET A 84 31.57 15.42 8.09
C MET A 84 30.22 16.12 7.94
N ARG A 85 30.12 17.41 8.28
CA ARG A 85 28.89 18.20 8.07
C ARG A 85 28.55 18.34 6.59
N ALA A 86 29.54 18.68 5.76
CA ALA A 86 29.36 18.77 4.31
C ALA A 86 28.95 17.40 3.72
N TYR A 87 29.56 16.32 4.21
CA TYR A 87 29.20 14.96 3.83
C TYR A 87 27.76 14.61 4.22
N ALA A 88 27.35 14.88 5.46
CA ALA A 88 25.98 14.66 5.94
C ALA A 88 24.94 15.44 5.12
N GLN A 89 25.25 16.68 4.73
CA GLN A 89 24.38 17.49 3.86
C GLN A 89 24.26 16.89 2.45
N LYS A 90 25.35 16.36 1.89
CA LYS A 90 25.39 15.76 0.55
C LYS A 90 24.59 14.45 0.44
N LEU A 91 24.27 13.79 1.57
CA LEU A 91 23.43 12.59 1.57
C LEU A 91 22.04 12.85 1.00
N ASP A 92 21.55 14.10 1.10
CA ASP A 92 20.22 14.54 0.65
C ASP A 92 19.07 13.64 1.16
N ALA A 93 19.25 13.10 2.37
CA ALA A 93 18.35 12.11 2.96
C ALA A 93 17.29 12.78 3.84
N ASP A 94 16.11 12.15 3.92
CA ASP A 94 15.03 12.53 4.82
C ASP A 94 15.20 11.88 6.20
N VAL A 95 15.77 10.68 6.21
CA VAL A 95 16.04 9.87 7.41
C VAL A 95 17.46 9.33 7.34
N VAL A 96 18.24 9.49 8.41
CA VAL A 96 19.58 8.94 8.53
C VAL A 96 19.68 8.06 9.78
N ALA A 97 19.92 6.76 9.57
CA ALA A 97 20.25 5.79 10.60
C ALA A 97 21.76 5.83 10.89
N LEU A 98 22.12 6.17 12.12
CA LEU A 98 23.49 6.32 12.56
C LEU A 98 23.88 5.22 13.53
N GLN A 99 25.10 4.71 13.40
CA GLN A 99 25.70 3.74 14.29
C GLN A 99 26.97 4.32 14.92
N GLU A 100 27.30 3.87 16.13
CA GLU A 100 28.48 4.33 16.89
C GLU A 100 28.46 5.80 17.33
N VAL A 101 27.28 6.28 17.73
CA VAL A 101 27.13 7.63 18.27
C VAL A 101 27.17 7.62 19.80
N ALA A 102 27.85 8.60 20.40
CA ALA A 102 27.97 8.71 21.85
C ALA A 102 26.73 9.31 22.50
N SER A 103 26.14 10.35 21.90
CA SER A 103 25.06 11.12 22.50
C SER A 103 24.24 11.88 21.45
N LYS A 104 23.12 12.48 21.88
CA LYS A 104 22.27 13.31 21.03
C LYS A 104 23.01 14.58 20.59
N GLU A 105 23.83 15.16 21.47
CA GLU A 105 24.68 16.32 21.18
C GLU A 105 25.69 16.00 20.07
N ALA A 106 26.28 14.81 20.08
CA ALA A 106 27.19 14.35 19.04
C ALA A 106 26.50 14.27 17.67
N VAL A 107 25.28 13.72 17.62
CA VAL A 107 24.48 13.69 16.39
C VAL A 107 24.15 15.11 15.92
N HIS A 108 23.83 16.04 16.83
CA HIS A 108 23.54 17.43 16.49
C HIS A 108 24.73 18.23 15.98
N LEU A 109 25.97 17.72 16.11
CA LEU A 109 27.12 18.30 15.42
C LEU A 109 26.98 18.19 13.89
N LEU A 110 26.33 17.12 13.39
CA LEU A 110 26.16 16.82 11.97
C LEU A 110 24.74 17.13 11.47
N PHE A 111 23.73 16.95 12.33
CA PHE A 111 22.30 17.12 12.03
C PHE A 111 21.68 18.18 12.95
N PRO A 112 21.71 19.47 12.57
CA PRO A 112 21.31 20.57 13.45
C PRO A 112 19.87 20.44 13.95
N GLU A 113 19.66 20.70 15.24
CA GLU A 113 18.33 20.59 15.88
C GLU A 113 17.28 21.49 15.22
N ALA A 114 17.67 22.59 14.58
CA ALA A 114 16.74 23.47 13.84
C ALA A 114 15.99 22.73 12.72
N GLU A 115 16.64 21.76 12.06
CA GLU A 115 16.12 21.05 10.89
C GLU A 115 15.76 19.59 11.18
N TRP A 116 16.40 19.00 12.18
CA TRP A 116 16.34 17.57 12.46
C TRP A 116 15.77 17.28 13.84
N GLN A 117 14.91 16.26 13.91
CA GLN A 117 14.54 15.58 15.14
C GLN A 117 15.41 14.33 15.27
N VAL A 118 16.05 14.14 16.44
CA VAL A 118 17.00 13.04 16.67
C VAL A 118 16.47 12.13 17.78
N ILE A 119 16.36 10.85 17.45
CA ILE A 119 15.99 9.77 18.36
C ILE A 119 17.23 8.94 18.64
N MET A 120 17.53 8.70 19.91
CA MET A 120 18.65 7.87 20.36
C MET A 120 18.11 6.55 20.90
N SER A 121 18.88 5.45 20.78
CA SER A 121 18.55 4.25 21.53
C SER A 121 18.76 4.46 23.02
N ALA A 122 17.85 3.89 23.81
CA ALA A 122 17.87 3.90 25.27
C ALA A 122 18.91 2.93 25.85
N ARG A 123 19.82 2.40 25.00
CA ARG A 123 20.90 1.51 25.42
C ARG A 123 21.67 2.15 26.58
N PRO A 124 21.81 1.45 27.73
CA PRO A 124 22.63 1.91 28.84
C PRO A 124 24.07 2.14 28.43
N ASP A 125 24.74 3.00 29.18
CA ASP A 125 26.15 3.26 28.99
C ASP A 125 26.98 2.03 29.38
N SER A 126 28.00 1.72 28.59
CA SER A 126 28.95 0.65 28.84
C SER A 126 30.26 1.19 29.39
N LYS A 127 31.00 0.35 30.11
CA LYS A 127 32.33 0.68 30.62
C LYS A 127 33.27 1.05 29.48
N ALA A 128 33.98 2.16 29.62
CA ALA A 128 34.98 2.58 28.65
C ALA A 128 36.18 1.62 28.62
N TYR A 129 36.73 1.40 27.43
CA TYR A 129 37.93 0.59 27.18
C TYR A 129 39.01 1.42 26.49
N ASP A 130 40.26 0.93 26.49
CA ASP A 130 41.36 1.56 25.77
C ASP A 130 41.24 1.32 24.27
N CYS A 131 41.17 2.41 23.51
CA CYS A 131 41.11 2.35 22.06
C CYS A 131 42.46 1.93 21.50
N ARG A 132 42.44 0.99 20.57
CA ARG A 132 43.66 0.47 19.96
C ARG A 132 44.31 1.56 19.11
N GLY A 133 45.57 1.90 19.40
CA GLY A 133 46.40 2.75 18.56
C GLY A 133 46.19 4.27 18.71
N SER A 134 45.13 4.73 19.39
CA SER A 134 44.88 6.17 19.56
C SER A 134 45.34 6.73 20.92
N GLY A 135 45.43 5.89 21.96
CA GLY A 135 45.73 6.35 23.33
C GLY A 135 44.54 6.98 24.05
N TYR A 136 43.36 7.01 23.43
CA TYR A 136 42.11 7.51 23.99
C TYR A 136 41.27 6.37 24.60
N LYS A 137 40.28 6.75 25.42
CA LYS A 137 39.24 5.85 25.93
C LYS A 137 38.02 5.87 25.03
N SER A 138 37.32 4.74 24.91
CA SER A 138 36.10 4.63 24.12
C SER A 138 34.97 5.48 24.72
N THR A 139 34.20 6.13 23.85
CA THR A 139 32.91 6.72 24.17
C THR A 139 31.78 5.70 24.01
N GLN A 140 30.55 6.10 24.34
CA GLN A 140 29.38 5.28 24.11
C GLN A 140 29.18 5.05 22.61
N GLN A 141 28.63 3.88 22.27
CA GLN A 141 28.35 3.49 20.89
C GLN A 141 26.90 3.02 20.83
N LYS A 142 26.01 4.00 20.68
CA LYS A 142 24.58 3.81 20.53
C LYS A 142 24.20 3.88 19.05
N THR A 143 22.95 3.53 18.78
CA THR A 143 22.26 3.76 17.51
C THR A 143 21.40 5.02 17.62
N ALA A 144 21.27 5.76 16.52
CA ALA A 144 20.39 6.92 16.46
C ALA A 144 19.70 7.03 15.11
N ILE A 145 18.55 7.69 15.07
CA ILE A 145 17.87 8.05 13.82
C ILE A 145 17.66 9.56 13.83
N ALA A 146 18.25 10.25 12.85
CA ALA A 146 17.96 11.64 12.54
C ALA A 146 16.88 11.70 11.45
N VAL A 147 15.80 12.45 11.69
CA VAL A 147 14.68 12.60 10.77
C VAL A 147 14.45 14.08 10.49
N LYS A 148 14.16 14.48 9.25
CA LYS A 148 13.74 15.85 8.94
C LYS A 148 12.46 16.22 9.71
N LYS A 149 12.35 17.46 10.19
CA LYS A 149 11.25 17.89 11.09
C LYS A 149 9.87 17.96 10.45
N ASP A 150 9.79 18.04 9.13
CA ASP A 150 8.54 18.02 8.37
C ASP A 150 7.93 16.62 8.28
N LEU A 151 8.71 15.57 8.55
CA LEU A 151 8.22 14.21 8.67
C LEU A 151 7.76 13.90 10.09
N ARG A 152 6.61 13.23 10.21
CA ARG A 152 5.99 12.93 11.50
C ARG A 152 6.32 11.51 11.94
N ILE A 153 6.94 11.40 13.12
CA ILE A 153 7.17 10.14 13.81
C ILE A 153 5.94 9.85 14.68
N SER A 154 5.27 8.73 14.46
CA SER A 154 4.08 8.31 15.21
C SER A 154 4.40 7.37 16.38
N ALA A 155 5.52 6.64 16.33
CA ALA A 155 5.98 5.77 17.41
C ALA A 155 7.51 5.55 17.38
N VAL A 156 8.06 5.14 18.52
CA VAL A 156 9.48 4.75 18.70
C VAL A 156 9.53 3.38 19.37
N GLU A 157 10.33 2.46 18.85
CA GLU A 157 10.51 1.10 19.36
C GLU A 157 11.98 0.89 19.81
N GLN A 158 12.18 0.55 21.08
CA GLN A 158 13.49 0.22 21.62
C GLN A 158 13.67 -1.30 21.59
N ASN A 159 14.31 -1.81 20.55
CA ASN A 159 14.53 -3.26 20.36
C ASN A 159 15.72 -3.73 21.22
N GLU A 160 15.55 -3.69 22.55
CA GLU A 160 16.60 -4.04 23.53
C GLU A 160 17.05 -5.49 23.47
N VAL A 161 16.17 -6.38 23.01
CA VAL A 161 16.44 -7.82 22.85
C VAL A 161 17.63 -8.09 21.93
N LEU A 162 17.90 -7.20 20.96
CA LEU A 162 19.08 -7.31 20.07
C LEU A 162 20.42 -7.13 20.80
N ALA A 163 20.43 -6.58 22.03
CA ALA A 163 21.63 -6.56 22.86
C ALA A 163 21.88 -7.88 23.61
N LEU A 164 20.95 -8.84 23.55
CA LEU A 164 21.07 -10.18 24.15
C LEU A 164 21.36 -10.15 25.67
N GLY A 165 21.04 -9.05 26.35
CA GLY A 165 21.42 -8.82 27.75
C GLY A 165 22.94 -8.68 27.98
N ARG A 166 23.74 -8.52 26.92
CA ARG A 166 25.21 -8.46 26.99
C ARG A 166 25.69 -7.00 26.95
N PRO A 167 26.41 -6.52 27.98
CA PRO A 167 26.98 -5.17 27.97
C PRO A 167 27.85 -4.95 26.73
N GLY A 168 27.68 -3.82 26.06
CA GLY A 168 28.42 -3.51 24.84
C GLY A 168 27.59 -3.67 23.56
N LEU A 169 26.73 -4.69 23.46
CA LEU A 169 25.88 -4.88 22.28
C LEU A 169 24.82 -3.77 22.16
N ARG A 170 24.36 -3.53 20.93
CA ARG A 170 23.52 -2.38 20.61
C ARG A 170 22.05 -2.79 20.55
N PHE A 171 21.18 -1.88 20.95
CA PHE A 171 19.75 -2.01 20.73
C PHE A 171 19.48 -1.73 19.25
N GLY A 172 18.52 -2.43 18.66
CA GLY A 172 17.88 -1.94 17.45
C GLY A 172 17.02 -0.73 17.80
N LEU A 173 17.04 0.31 16.97
CA LEU A 173 16.21 1.49 17.18
C LEU A 173 15.17 1.56 16.06
N GLY A 174 13.91 1.39 16.43
CA GLY A 174 12.77 1.46 15.52
C GLY A 174 12.04 2.80 15.59
N ILE A 175 11.50 3.28 14.48
CA ILE A 175 10.50 4.35 14.43
C ILE A 175 9.37 3.98 13.48
N SER A 176 8.16 4.48 13.74
CA SER A 176 7.06 4.48 12.78
C SER A 176 6.94 5.87 12.17
N LEU A 177 7.08 5.96 10.85
CA LEU A 177 7.09 7.22 10.11
C LEU A 177 5.82 7.35 9.27
N GLU A 178 5.12 8.48 9.38
CA GLU A 178 3.99 8.78 8.51
C GLU A 178 4.49 9.24 7.14
N THR A 179 4.10 8.54 6.08
CA THR A 179 4.45 8.87 4.68
C THR A 179 3.19 9.06 3.83
N PRO A 180 3.29 9.63 2.62
CA PRO A 180 2.15 9.79 1.72
C PRO A 180 1.43 8.48 1.32
N VAL A 181 2.06 7.32 1.51
CA VAL A 181 1.48 5.99 1.20
C VAL A 181 1.09 5.20 2.45
N GLY A 182 1.18 5.82 3.63
CA GLY A 182 0.87 5.19 4.91
C GLY A 182 2.04 5.21 5.88
N VAL A 183 1.90 4.49 6.99
CA VAL A 183 2.97 4.37 7.98
C VAL A 183 4.00 3.37 7.49
N VAL A 184 5.28 3.73 7.56
CA VAL A 184 6.42 2.86 7.26
C VAL A 184 7.24 2.69 8.54
N GLU A 185 7.55 1.45 8.92
CA GLU A 185 8.42 1.17 10.06
C GLU A 185 9.89 1.13 9.64
N ILE A 186 10.75 1.85 10.35
CA ILE A 186 12.18 1.94 10.06
C ILE A 186 12.96 1.38 11.24
N LEU A 187 13.82 0.38 11.00
CA LEU A 187 14.68 -0.25 12.01
C LEU A 187 16.16 0.02 11.72
N ASN A 188 16.82 0.76 12.61
CA ASN A 188 18.26 0.95 12.63
C ASN A 188 18.97 -0.19 13.39
N LEU A 189 19.94 -0.83 12.75
CA LEU A 189 20.76 -1.91 13.32
C LEU A 189 22.25 -1.56 13.43
N HIS A 190 22.88 -2.13 14.45
CA HIS A 190 24.34 -2.29 14.54
C HIS A 190 24.61 -3.68 15.14
N LEU A 191 24.75 -4.69 14.28
CA LEU A 191 24.91 -6.09 14.68
C LEU A 191 26.36 -6.43 15.09
N LYS A 192 26.56 -7.61 15.66
CA LYS A 192 27.85 -8.04 16.18
C LYS A 192 28.90 -8.18 15.06
N SER A 193 29.93 -7.36 15.11
CA SER A 193 31.16 -7.52 14.30
C SER A 193 32.00 -8.74 14.69
N GLY A 194 32.86 -9.20 13.78
CA GLY A 194 33.85 -10.26 14.05
C GLY A 194 33.46 -11.67 13.61
N CYS A 195 32.30 -11.84 12.97
CA CYS A 195 31.92 -13.09 12.30
C CYS A 195 32.12 -12.95 10.78
N PHE A 196 33.23 -13.48 10.26
CA PHE A 196 33.65 -13.25 8.86
C PHE A 196 33.43 -14.46 7.94
N VAL A 197 32.48 -15.34 8.28
CA VAL A 197 32.08 -16.49 7.47
C VAL A 197 30.67 -16.28 6.92
N ASP A 198 30.40 -16.64 5.66
CA ASP A 198 29.09 -16.40 5.02
C ASP A 198 27.93 -17.20 5.63
N ASP A 199 28.25 -18.30 6.31
CA ASP A 199 27.30 -19.07 7.11
C ASP A 199 27.79 -19.07 8.57
N TYR A 200 27.25 -18.15 9.37
CA TYR A 200 27.63 -17.96 10.76
C TYR A 200 27.46 -19.22 11.62
N LEU A 201 26.61 -20.18 11.21
CA LEU A 201 26.43 -21.46 11.87
C LEU A 201 27.60 -22.43 11.69
N LYS A 202 28.54 -22.14 10.79
CA LYS A 202 29.75 -22.95 10.56
C LYS A 202 30.94 -22.55 11.43
N SER A 203 30.76 -21.59 12.33
CA SER A 203 31.80 -21.14 13.26
C SER A 203 31.26 -21.16 14.69
N ASP A 204 32.11 -21.62 15.60
CA ASP A 204 31.92 -21.63 17.05
C ASP A 204 32.50 -20.37 17.74
N SER A 205 32.89 -19.35 16.96
CA SER A 205 33.40 -18.12 17.56
C SER A 205 32.29 -17.37 18.29
N GLN A 206 32.59 -16.81 19.46
CA GLN A 206 31.62 -16.03 20.23
C GLN A 206 30.97 -14.89 19.40
N SER A 207 31.69 -14.31 18.45
CA SER A 207 31.12 -13.29 17.56
C SER A 207 30.06 -13.87 16.62
N CYS A 208 30.29 -15.07 16.07
CA CYS A 208 29.29 -15.75 15.23
C CYS A 208 28.10 -16.25 16.04
N GLU A 209 28.31 -16.73 17.28
CA GLU A 209 27.22 -17.10 18.18
C GLU A 209 26.29 -15.92 18.48
N ASN A 210 26.84 -14.76 18.89
CA ASN A 210 25.96 -13.62 19.18
C ASN A 210 25.29 -13.10 17.89
N LEU A 211 25.99 -13.11 16.75
CA LEU A 211 25.40 -12.71 15.48
C LEU A 211 24.24 -13.65 15.09
N SER A 212 24.39 -14.96 15.31
CA SER A 212 23.33 -15.95 15.10
C SER A 212 22.11 -15.66 15.96
N GLU A 213 22.29 -15.38 17.27
CA GLU A 213 21.18 -15.04 18.16
C GLU A 213 20.49 -13.73 17.73
N GLN A 214 21.25 -12.71 17.33
CA GLN A 214 20.70 -11.47 16.80
C GLN A 214 19.93 -11.68 15.48
N ALA A 215 20.42 -12.58 14.63
CA ALA A 215 19.80 -12.88 13.35
C ALA A 215 18.41 -13.48 13.53
N GLU A 216 18.22 -14.41 14.47
CA GLU A 216 16.90 -14.99 14.77
C GLU A 216 15.90 -13.92 15.25
N ILE A 217 16.34 -13.00 16.13
CA ILE A 217 15.51 -11.88 16.58
C ILE A 217 15.10 -10.99 15.40
N LEU A 218 16.03 -10.72 14.47
CA LEU A 218 15.75 -9.95 13.26
C LEU A 218 14.72 -10.68 12.36
N TYR A 219 14.84 -12.00 12.22
CA TYR A 219 13.90 -12.80 11.43
C TYR A 219 12.49 -12.78 12.00
N ASP A 220 12.36 -12.84 13.33
CA ASP A 220 11.07 -12.72 14.02
C ASP A 220 10.48 -11.32 13.85
N TRP A 221 11.32 -10.28 13.93
CA TRP A 221 10.89 -8.90 13.68
C TRP A 221 10.34 -8.76 12.25
N ILE A 222 11.07 -9.26 11.25
CA ILE A 222 10.64 -9.30 9.83
C ILE A 222 9.33 -10.06 9.68
N GLU A 223 9.23 -11.26 10.24
CA GLU A 223 8.07 -12.13 10.08
C GLU A 223 6.79 -11.50 10.65
N GLN A 224 6.89 -10.77 11.77
CA GLN A 224 5.76 -10.02 12.32
C GLN A 224 5.24 -8.98 11.32
N ARG A 225 6.13 -8.23 10.65
CA ARG A 225 5.74 -7.17 9.70
C ARG A 225 5.22 -7.75 8.40
N GLU A 226 5.83 -8.83 7.89
CA GLU A 226 5.33 -9.58 6.73
C GLU A 226 3.94 -10.18 7.00
N THR A 227 3.67 -10.62 8.24
CA THR A 227 2.35 -11.15 8.64
C THR A 227 1.31 -10.04 8.79
N ALA A 228 1.73 -8.87 9.27
CA ALA A 228 0.88 -7.71 9.47
C ALA A 228 0.72 -6.85 8.20
N SER A 229 1.31 -7.24 7.07
CA SER A 229 1.38 -6.44 5.83
C SER A 229 1.84 -4.99 6.08
N THR A 230 2.70 -4.79 7.08
CA THR A 230 3.19 -3.46 7.45
C THR A 230 4.44 -3.14 6.64
N PRO A 231 4.47 -2.06 5.84
CA PRO A 231 5.67 -1.69 5.09
C PRO A 231 6.82 -1.31 6.01
N TYR A 232 8.03 -1.77 5.69
CA TYR A 232 9.20 -1.53 6.54
C TYR A 232 10.50 -1.35 5.76
N ILE A 233 11.45 -0.68 6.42
CA ILE A 233 12.83 -0.47 5.99
C ILE A 233 13.74 -0.87 7.15
N ILE A 234 14.68 -1.78 6.90
CA ILE A 234 15.75 -2.09 7.86
C ILE A 234 17.04 -1.57 7.26
N LEU A 235 17.79 -0.79 8.02
CA LEU A 235 19.04 -0.22 7.57
C LEU A 235 20.03 -0.13 8.72
N GLY A 236 21.32 -0.19 8.42
CA GLY A 236 22.33 -0.19 9.47
C GLY A 236 23.62 -0.88 9.06
N ASP A 237 24.49 -1.01 10.05
CA ASP A 237 25.68 -1.84 9.96
C ASP A 237 25.32 -3.26 10.40
N PHE A 238 25.15 -4.15 9.42
CA PHE A 238 24.86 -5.56 9.67
C PHE A 238 26.11 -6.33 10.09
N ASN A 239 27.29 -5.73 9.94
CA ASN A 239 28.58 -6.39 10.15
C ASN A 239 28.72 -7.71 9.38
N HIS A 240 27.95 -7.86 8.29
CA HIS A 240 27.85 -9.09 7.53
C HIS A 240 27.49 -8.80 6.07
N ARG A 241 28.00 -9.60 5.13
CA ARG A 241 27.97 -9.33 3.69
C ARG A 241 26.69 -9.86 3.04
N ILE A 242 25.55 -9.26 3.38
CA ILE A 242 24.24 -9.77 2.94
C ILE A 242 23.88 -9.39 1.49
N SER A 243 24.76 -8.70 0.77
CA SER A 243 24.66 -8.57 -0.70
C SER A 243 25.00 -9.89 -1.42
N ALA A 244 25.69 -10.83 -0.77
CA ALA A 244 26.00 -12.13 -1.36
C ALA A 244 24.77 -13.08 -1.29
N PRO A 245 24.25 -13.59 -2.43
CA PRO A 245 23.03 -14.41 -2.45
C PRO A 245 23.18 -15.78 -1.78
N TYR A 246 24.41 -16.24 -1.56
CA TYR A 246 24.72 -17.49 -0.87
C TYR A 246 24.93 -17.31 0.65
N ASN A 247 24.93 -16.08 1.14
CA ASN A 247 25.06 -15.80 2.57
C ASN A 247 23.84 -16.34 3.33
N ARG A 248 24.07 -16.93 4.51
CA ARG A 248 23.01 -17.53 5.35
C ARG A 248 21.93 -16.51 5.70
N MET A 249 22.34 -15.33 6.16
CA MET A 249 21.42 -14.28 6.57
C MET A 249 20.60 -13.77 5.38
N THR A 250 21.23 -13.61 4.21
CA THR A 250 20.52 -13.26 2.97
C THR A 250 19.43 -14.27 2.63
N GLN A 251 19.74 -15.57 2.65
CA GLN A 251 18.76 -16.61 2.34
C GLN A 251 17.61 -16.64 3.35
N SER A 252 17.93 -16.55 4.65
CA SER A 252 16.92 -16.55 5.71
C SER A 252 15.99 -15.34 5.62
N ILE A 253 16.52 -14.13 5.37
CA ILE A 253 15.73 -12.92 5.20
C ILE A 253 14.79 -13.05 4.01
N LEU A 254 15.31 -13.41 2.83
CA LEU A 254 14.48 -13.51 1.61
C LEU A 254 13.42 -14.62 1.73
N ALA A 255 13.70 -15.70 2.47
CA ALA A 255 12.74 -16.77 2.73
C ALA A 255 11.54 -16.34 3.60
N LYS A 256 11.63 -15.20 4.32
CA LYS A 256 10.50 -14.66 5.10
C LYS A 256 9.47 -13.91 4.26
N SER A 257 9.75 -13.64 2.98
CA SER A 257 8.86 -12.90 2.09
C SER A 257 7.51 -13.62 1.93
N LYS A 258 6.41 -13.00 2.37
CA LYS A 258 5.05 -13.55 2.29
C LYS A 258 4.26 -12.97 1.11
N SER A 259 4.64 -11.80 0.61
CA SER A 259 3.95 -11.14 -0.50
C SER A 259 4.69 -11.33 -1.83
N ALA A 260 3.97 -11.78 -2.86
CA ALA A 260 4.48 -11.85 -4.23
C ALA A 260 4.49 -10.48 -4.91
N SER A 261 3.55 -9.60 -4.57
CA SER A 261 3.48 -8.24 -5.09
C SER A 261 4.47 -7.31 -4.40
N SER A 262 4.76 -7.57 -3.11
CA SER A 262 5.58 -6.73 -2.25
C SER A 262 6.73 -7.48 -1.58
N PRO A 263 7.60 -8.18 -2.35
CA PRO A 263 8.59 -9.06 -1.77
C PRO A 263 9.68 -8.29 -1.03
N ILE A 264 10.35 -8.98 -0.10
CA ILE A 264 11.54 -8.47 0.58
C ILE A 264 12.67 -8.25 -0.45
N ARG A 265 13.31 -7.08 -0.42
CA ARG A 265 14.45 -6.75 -1.27
C ARG A 265 15.60 -6.20 -0.43
N ILE A 266 16.79 -6.75 -0.61
CA ILE A 266 18.03 -6.14 -0.13
C ILE A 266 18.45 -5.13 -1.20
N VAL A 267 18.03 -3.87 -1.06
CA VAL A 267 18.19 -2.87 -2.14
C VAL A 267 19.66 -2.54 -2.41
N THR A 268 20.51 -2.71 -1.39
CA THR A 268 21.97 -2.54 -1.49
C THR A 268 22.69 -3.75 -2.10
N GLN A 269 21.98 -4.73 -2.66
CA GLN A 269 22.61 -5.94 -3.21
C GLN A 269 23.54 -5.62 -4.40
N ALA A 270 23.20 -4.61 -5.20
CA ALA A 270 23.92 -4.26 -6.43
C ALA A 270 25.06 -3.24 -6.24
N ILE A 271 25.21 -2.65 -5.04
CA ILE A 271 26.23 -1.62 -4.79
C ILE A 271 27.51 -2.23 -4.22
N ILE A 272 28.62 -1.54 -4.45
CA ILE A 272 29.94 -1.88 -3.91
C ILE A 272 30.24 -0.94 -2.75
N GLY A 273 30.84 -1.46 -1.69
CA GLY A 273 31.32 -0.67 -0.56
C GLY A 273 32.48 0.22 -0.96
N CYS A 274 32.69 1.30 -0.23
CA CYS A 274 33.72 2.28 -0.59
C CYS A 274 35.12 1.95 -0.08
N HIS A 275 35.24 1.13 0.98
CA HIS A 275 36.49 0.98 1.71
C HIS A 275 37.57 0.32 0.81
N PRO A 276 38.76 0.92 0.67
CA PRO A 276 39.77 0.47 -0.30
C PRO A 276 40.26 -0.96 -0.07
N ARG A 277 40.30 -1.41 1.19
CA ARG A 277 40.66 -2.80 1.55
C ARG A 277 39.48 -3.77 1.60
N TYR A 278 38.26 -3.26 1.77
CA TYR A 278 37.07 -4.07 2.09
C TYR A 278 35.89 -3.62 1.21
N PRO A 279 35.92 -3.91 -0.10
CA PRO A 279 34.92 -3.39 -1.03
C PRO A 279 33.56 -4.09 -0.93
N ALA A 280 33.45 -5.20 -0.19
CA ALA A 280 32.17 -5.84 0.06
C ALA A 280 31.42 -5.07 1.18
N PRO A 281 30.25 -4.46 0.90
CA PRO A 281 29.54 -3.68 1.88
C PRO A 281 29.02 -4.56 3.02
N ILE A 282 28.96 -3.97 4.21
CA ILE A 282 28.33 -4.53 5.42
C ILE A 282 27.24 -3.61 5.97
N ASP A 283 27.20 -2.36 5.51
CA ASP A 283 26.05 -1.49 5.64
C ASP A 283 25.03 -1.82 4.55
N HIS A 284 23.80 -2.08 4.97
CA HIS A 284 22.77 -2.53 4.05
C HIS A 284 21.45 -1.83 4.32
N ILE A 285 20.62 -1.80 3.29
CA ILE A 285 19.23 -1.36 3.35
C ILE A 285 18.38 -2.49 2.78
N ILE A 286 17.35 -2.87 3.53
CA ILE A 286 16.38 -3.89 3.21
C ILE A 286 15.00 -3.23 3.25
N VAL A 287 14.17 -3.54 2.27
CA VAL A 287 12.78 -3.07 2.21
C VAL A 287 11.85 -4.27 2.12
N GLY A 288 10.71 -4.21 2.82
CA GLY A 288 9.64 -5.20 2.73
C GLY A 288 8.28 -4.51 2.83
N GLY A 289 7.25 -5.10 2.24
CA GLY A 289 5.91 -4.49 2.18
C GLY A 289 5.80 -3.17 1.39
N LEU A 290 6.91 -2.65 0.84
CA LEU A 290 6.96 -1.39 0.06
C LEU A 290 6.91 -1.58 -1.46
N ALA A 291 6.85 -2.81 -1.96
CA ALA A 291 6.92 -3.06 -3.39
C ALA A 291 5.51 -3.23 -4.01
N SER A 292 5.24 -2.43 -5.03
CA SER A 292 4.42 -2.79 -6.20
C SER A 292 5.29 -2.50 -7.44
N ASP A 293 4.87 -2.89 -8.64
CA ASP A 293 5.58 -2.57 -9.91
C ASP A 293 5.80 -1.06 -10.14
N SER A 294 5.18 -0.23 -9.29
CA SER A 294 5.25 1.21 -9.28
C SER A 294 6.28 1.81 -8.32
N VAL A 295 7.01 1.03 -7.52
CA VAL A 295 8.10 1.55 -6.66
C VAL A 295 9.47 1.21 -7.23
N THR A 296 10.31 2.23 -7.36
CA THR A 296 11.71 2.09 -7.80
C THR A 296 12.67 2.49 -6.69
N PHE A 297 13.77 1.74 -6.57
CA PHE A 297 14.82 1.97 -5.59
C PHE A 297 16.10 2.35 -6.31
N SER A 298 16.71 3.47 -5.93
CA SER A 298 17.99 3.94 -6.48
C SER A 298 19.04 3.96 -5.36
N PRO A 299 19.71 2.82 -5.08
CA PRO A 299 20.72 2.74 -4.02
C PRO A 299 22.01 3.44 -4.44
N LEU A 300 22.68 4.10 -3.49
CA LEU A 300 23.91 4.84 -3.72
C LEU A 300 24.88 4.69 -2.55
N THR A 301 26.15 4.38 -2.85
CA THR A 301 27.28 4.54 -1.91
C THR A 301 27.83 5.95 -2.02
N HIS A 302 27.96 6.66 -0.90
CA HIS A 302 28.46 8.03 -0.86
C HIS A 302 29.96 8.05 -0.55
N TYR A 303 30.80 8.32 -1.55
CA TYR A 303 32.25 8.37 -1.35
C TYR A 303 32.69 9.70 -0.71
N TYR A 304 33.72 9.64 0.15
CA TYR A 304 34.43 10.81 0.62
C TYR A 304 35.25 11.46 -0.50
N GLU A 305 35.69 12.71 -0.31
CA GLU A 305 36.54 13.39 -1.29
C GLU A 305 37.91 12.71 -1.43
N ASP A 306 38.46 12.23 -0.32
CA ASP A 306 39.68 11.41 -0.27
C ASP A 306 39.35 10.04 0.33
N MET A 307 39.58 8.99 -0.46
CA MET A 307 39.33 7.60 -0.09
C MET A 307 40.61 6.86 0.33
N SER A 308 41.72 7.57 0.54
CA SER A 308 42.85 7.02 1.26
C SER A 308 42.46 6.75 2.71
N GLU A 309 42.83 5.58 3.22
CA GLU A 309 42.31 5.05 4.49
C GLU A 309 42.52 5.98 5.69
N ASP A 310 43.67 6.66 5.75
CA ASP A 310 43.98 7.60 6.83
C ASP A 310 43.19 8.93 6.70
N ALA A 311 42.65 9.25 5.52
CA ALA A 311 41.88 10.46 5.24
C ALA A 311 40.35 10.26 5.26
N MET A 312 39.89 9.01 5.32
CA MET A 312 38.45 8.70 5.39
C MET A 312 37.86 9.27 6.70
N LEU A 313 36.67 9.89 6.60
CA LEU A 313 35.98 10.53 7.74
C LEU A 313 35.37 9.52 8.75
N SER A 314 35.10 8.32 8.25
CA SER A 314 34.71 7.12 9.00
C SER A 314 35.27 5.91 8.25
N ASP A 315 35.50 4.79 8.94
CA ASP A 315 35.87 3.51 8.36
C ASP A 315 34.75 2.89 7.48
N HIS A 316 33.56 3.48 7.52
CA HIS A 316 32.43 3.18 6.63
C HIS A 316 32.08 4.39 5.77
N CYS A 317 31.47 4.18 4.61
CA CYS A 317 30.74 5.23 3.90
C CYS A 317 29.25 5.09 4.13
N ALA A 318 28.55 6.22 4.14
CA ALA A 318 27.11 6.22 4.09
C ALA A 318 26.61 5.55 2.81
N THR A 319 25.50 4.83 2.97
CA THR A 319 24.73 4.25 1.87
C THR A 319 23.32 4.80 1.96
N SER A 320 22.73 5.23 0.85
CA SER A 320 21.34 5.66 0.80
C SER A 320 20.54 4.92 -0.26
N VAL A 321 19.22 5.04 -0.19
CA VAL A 321 18.32 4.67 -1.26
C VAL A 321 17.27 5.75 -1.42
N ASP A 322 17.15 6.27 -2.63
CA ASP A 322 16.00 7.06 -3.04
C ASP A 322 14.85 6.12 -3.43
N ILE A 323 13.71 6.28 -2.75
CA ILE A 323 12.51 5.48 -2.95
C ILE A 323 11.49 6.36 -3.67
N LEU A 324 11.21 6.01 -4.92
CA LEU A 324 10.27 6.73 -5.76
C LEU A 324 9.03 5.88 -6.00
N GLN A 325 7.86 6.48 -5.82
CA GLN A 325 6.56 5.87 -6.11
C GLN A 325 6.00 6.50 -7.39
N ALA A 326 5.90 5.69 -8.45
CA ALA A 326 5.17 6.05 -9.65
C ALA A 326 3.69 6.21 -9.32
N ARG A 327 3.11 7.34 -9.77
CA ARG A 327 1.69 7.61 -9.71
C ARG A 327 1.09 7.67 -11.11
N TYR A 328 -0.01 6.97 -11.32
CA TYR A 328 -0.76 6.94 -12.58
C TYR A 328 -2.06 7.73 -12.45
N PRO A 329 -2.58 8.30 -13.55
CA PRO A 329 -3.88 8.96 -13.55
C PRO A 329 -5.01 7.96 -13.28
N LEU A 330 -6.09 8.45 -12.65
CA LEU A 330 -7.31 7.65 -12.48
C LEU A 330 -7.93 7.32 -13.83
N SER A 331 -8.43 6.09 -13.95
CA SER A 331 -9.29 5.64 -15.04
C SER A 331 -10.55 6.51 -15.13
N SER A 332 -11.18 6.56 -16.31
CA SER A 332 -12.39 7.35 -16.52
C SER A 332 -13.54 6.93 -15.60
N SER A 333 -13.67 5.63 -15.32
CA SER A 333 -14.70 5.08 -14.42
C SER A 333 -14.50 5.51 -12.98
N VAL A 334 -13.29 5.33 -12.43
CA VAL A 334 -12.97 5.75 -11.06
C VAL A 334 -13.07 7.26 -10.93
N LYS A 335 -12.53 8.01 -11.90
CA LYS A 335 -12.63 9.48 -11.92
C LYS A 335 -14.08 9.94 -11.94
N TRP A 336 -14.94 9.34 -12.76
CA TRP A 336 -16.36 9.69 -12.79
C TRP A 336 -17.01 9.44 -11.42
N GLN A 337 -16.77 8.29 -10.80
CA GLN A 337 -17.39 7.98 -9.51
C GLN A 337 -16.92 8.87 -8.36
N VAL A 338 -15.62 9.19 -8.29
CA VAL A 338 -15.07 9.94 -7.14
C VAL A 338 -15.06 11.46 -7.30
N THR A 339 -15.12 11.97 -8.54
CA THR A 339 -15.01 13.42 -8.80
C THR A 339 -16.26 14.04 -9.43
N SER A 340 -17.08 13.28 -10.15
CA SER A 340 -18.23 13.85 -10.84
C SER A 340 -19.32 14.26 -9.86
N LYS A 341 -20.01 15.37 -10.16
CA LYS A 341 -21.20 15.77 -9.40
C LYS A 341 -22.42 15.01 -9.87
N GLU A 342 -22.36 14.45 -11.08
CA GLU A 342 -23.34 13.59 -11.70
C GLU A 342 -23.54 12.31 -10.89
N TYR A 343 -22.48 11.61 -10.47
CA TYR A 343 -22.59 10.42 -9.63
C TYR A 343 -23.33 10.72 -8.31
N GLU A 344 -22.91 11.78 -7.61
CA GLU A 344 -23.55 12.20 -6.35
C GLU A 344 -25.02 12.58 -6.55
N LEU A 345 -25.34 13.32 -7.62
CA LEU A 345 -26.71 13.70 -7.94
C LEU A 345 -27.59 12.48 -8.27
N ILE A 346 -27.11 11.59 -9.14
CA ILE A 346 -27.85 10.41 -9.61
C ILE A 346 -28.14 9.46 -8.45
N THR A 347 -27.13 9.12 -7.65
CA THR A 347 -27.29 8.21 -6.49
C THR A 347 -28.26 8.76 -5.46
N ARG A 348 -28.13 10.05 -5.09
CA ARG A 348 -29.08 10.71 -4.18
C ARG A 348 -30.51 10.72 -4.75
N ALA A 349 -30.66 11.03 -6.03
CA ALA A 349 -31.97 11.09 -6.69
C ALA A 349 -32.65 9.71 -6.71
N ILE A 350 -31.89 8.65 -7.01
CA ILE A 350 -32.38 7.26 -6.98
C ILE A 350 -32.88 6.90 -5.59
N TYR A 351 -32.07 7.14 -4.55
CA TYR A 351 -32.48 6.85 -3.16
C TYR A 351 -33.66 7.70 -2.68
N GLN A 352 -33.73 8.97 -3.08
CA GLN A 352 -34.84 9.84 -2.75
C GLN A 352 -36.15 9.36 -3.42
N GLN A 353 -36.07 8.95 -4.69
CA GLN A 353 -37.23 8.40 -5.40
C GLN A 353 -37.70 7.10 -4.75
N ALA A 354 -36.77 6.20 -4.43
CA ALA A 354 -37.07 4.96 -3.75
C ALA A 354 -37.70 5.16 -2.37
N SER A 355 -37.17 6.11 -1.59
CA SER A 355 -37.75 6.49 -0.29
C SER A 355 -39.18 6.99 -0.46
N THR A 356 -39.41 7.86 -1.44
CA THR A 356 -40.73 8.42 -1.75
C THR A 356 -41.72 7.33 -2.16
N LYS A 357 -41.30 6.38 -2.99
CA LYS A 357 -42.14 5.25 -3.41
C LYS A 357 -42.44 4.32 -2.25
N LEU A 358 -41.46 3.99 -1.41
CA LEU A 358 -41.63 3.14 -0.24
C LEU A 358 -42.65 3.72 0.75
N MET A 359 -42.59 5.03 1.03
CA MET A 359 -43.54 5.71 1.92
C MET A 359 -45.00 5.68 1.43
N ASN A 360 -45.21 5.53 0.11
CA ASN A 360 -46.55 5.49 -0.49
C ASN A 360 -46.98 4.06 -0.86
N LYS A 361 -46.16 3.06 -0.57
CA LYS A 361 -46.42 1.66 -0.92
C LYS A 361 -47.34 1.02 0.12
N SER A 362 -48.28 0.18 -0.33
CA SER A 362 -48.96 -0.75 0.58
C SER A 362 -47.98 -1.83 1.02
N LEU A 363 -47.63 -1.84 2.30
CA LEU A 363 -46.66 -2.78 2.88
C LEU A 363 -47.34 -4.04 3.44
N PRO A 364 -46.64 -5.17 3.52
CA PRO A 364 -47.16 -6.38 4.15
C PRO A 364 -47.53 -6.15 5.62
N THR A 365 -48.56 -6.85 6.11
CA THR A 365 -48.93 -6.85 7.54
C THR A 365 -47.97 -7.68 8.39
N GLY A 366 -47.26 -8.64 7.78
CA GLY A 366 -46.23 -9.45 8.42
C GLY A 366 -44.83 -8.82 8.34
N PRO A 367 -43.81 -9.46 8.95
CA PRO A 367 -42.43 -8.99 8.89
C PRO A 367 -41.93 -8.86 7.45
N TRP A 368 -41.35 -7.71 7.13
CA TRP A 368 -40.81 -7.45 5.80
C TRP A 368 -39.43 -6.80 5.89
N VAL A 369 -38.66 -6.95 4.81
CA VAL A 369 -37.29 -6.46 4.72
C VAL A 369 -37.03 -5.69 3.42
N ALA A 370 -36.11 -4.73 3.49
CA ALA A 370 -35.32 -4.30 2.36
C ALA A 370 -34.03 -5.13 2.31
N VAL A 371 -33.79 -5.79 1.19
CA VAL A 371 -32.51 -6.48 0.92
C VAL A 371 -31.62 -5.51 0.16
N MET A 372 -30.41 -5.28 0.66
CA MET A 372 -29.45 -4.38 0.02
C MET A 372 -28.11 -5.09 -0.13
N ASP A 373 -27.44 -4.90 -1.26
CA ASP A 373 -26.00 -5.09 -1.30
C ASP A 373 -25.27 -4.06 -0.40
N LEU A 374 -23.98 -4.25 -0.15
CA LEU A 374 -23.15 -3.31 0.57
C LEU A 374 -22.17 -2.53 -0.30
N ASP A 375 -21.36 -3.19 -1.12
CA ASP A 375 -20.22 -2.53 -1.75
C ASP A 375 -20.71 -1.72 -2.95
N GLU A 376 -20.41 -0.41 -3.00
CA GLU A 376 -20.94 0.53 -4.00
C GLU A 376 -22.47 0.73 -3.95
N THR A 377 -23.15 0.07 -3.02
CA THR A 377 -24.56 0.24 -2.70
C THR A 377 -24.78 1.02 -1.41
N VAL A 378 -24.25 0.55 -0.27
CA VAL A 378 -24.33 1.24 1.03
C VAL A 378 -22.97 1.85 1.40
N LEU A 379 -21.92 1.04 1.27
CA LEU A 379 -20.54 1.40 1.55
C LEU A 379 -19.86 1.80 0.24
N ASN A 380 -19.32 3.00 0.21
CA ASN A 380 -18.50 3.50 -0.88
C ASN A 380 -17.03 3.11 -0.65
N ASN A 381 -16.54 2.22 -1.51
CA ASN A 381 -15.19 1.69 -1.51
C ASN A 381 -14.33 2.28 -2.63
N SER A 382 -14.79 3.34 -3.31
CA SER A 382 -14.09 3.95 -4.43
C SER A 382 -12.64 4.34 -4.13
N GLN A 383 -12.30 4.62 -2.87
CA GLN A 383 -10.93 4.91 -2.46
C GLN A 383 -9.98 3.71 -2.65
N TYR A 384 -10.47 2.48 -2.52
CA TYR A 384 -9.71 1.29 -2.85
C TYR A 384 -9.34 1.29 -4.35
N GLN A 385 -10.31 1.59 -5.23
CA GLN A 385 -10.07 1.70 -6.67
C GLN A 385 -9.15 2.88 -7.03
N VAL A 386 -9.29 4.02 -6.35
CA VAL A 386 -8.35 5.15 -6.47
C VAL A 386 -6.92 4.71 -6.16
N ASN A 387 -6.70 3.91 -5.12
CA ASN A 387 -5.37 3.42 -4.77
C ASN A 387 -4.84 2.45 -5.84
N LEU A 388 -5.69 1.54 -6.33
CA LEU A 388 -5.31 0.62 -7.40
C LEU A 388 -4.85 1.39 -8.65
N ASP A 389 -5.67 2.32 -9.13
CA ASP A 389 -5.33 3.16 -10.28
C ASP A 389 -4.06 3.97 -10.03
N THR A 390 -4.00 4.69 -8.90
CA THR A 390 -2.88 5.58 -8.58
C THR A 390 -1.55 4.83 -8.57
N PHE A 391 -1.52 3.60 -8.04
CA PHE A 391 -0.30 2.82 -7.92
C PHE A 391 -0.14 1.74 -8.99
N GLY A 392 -1.00 1.72 -10.02
CA GLY A 392 -0.95 0.77 -11.13
C GLY A 392 -1.13 -0.68 -10.68
N GLN A 393 -1.86 -0.90 -9.59
CA GLN A 393 -2.15 -2.20 -9.00
C GLN A 393 -3.46 -2.77 -9.57
N THR A 394 -3.71 -4.05 -9.32
CA THR A 394 -4.95 -4.73 -9.68
C THR A 394 -5.63 -5.29 -8.44
N TYR A 395 -6.94 -5.54 -8.54
CA TYR A 395 -7.69 -6.19 -7.47
C TYR A 395 -7.04 -7.52 -7.07
N SER A 396 -6.94 -7.76 -5.76
CA SER A 396 -6.69 -9.07 -5.18
C SER A 396 -7.54 -9.25 -3.93
N SER A 397 -7.94 -10.48 -3.61
CA SER A 397 -8.69 -10.76 -2.38
C SER A 397 -7.89 -10.39 -1.12
N LEU A 398 -6.56 -10.50 -1.15
CA LEU A 398 -5.71 -10.14 0.00
C LEU A 398 -5.79 -8.64 0.31
N THR A 399 -5.53 -7.79 -0.69
CA THR A 399 -5.58 -6.32 -0.54
C THR A 399 -6.99 -5.82 -0.26
N TRP A 400 -8.01 -6.50 -0.79
CA TRP A 400 -9.41 -6.20 -0.49
C TRP A 400 -9.80 -6.54 0.95
N ASN A 401 -9.35 -7.69 1.46
CA ASN A 401 -9.60 -8.08 2.84
C ASN A 401 -8.92 -7.11 3.82
N ASP A 402 -7.74 -6.60 3.48
CA ASP A 402 -7.05 -5.58 4.27
C ASP A 402 -7.77 -4.21 4.21
N TRP A 403 -8.34 -3.84 3.06
CA TRP A 403 -9.23 -2.67 2.94
C TRP A 403 -10.45 -2.78 3.87
N ILE A 404 -11.10 -3.94 3.91
CA ILE A 404 -12.26 -4.19 4.79
C ILE A 404 -11.88 -4.07 6.27
N LYS A 405 -10.77 -4.70 6.68
CA LYS A 405 -10.26 -4.61 8.06
C LYS A 405 -9.88 -3.18 8.46
N GLY A 406 -9.55 -2.34 7.48
CA GLY A 406 -9.23 -0.94 7.70
C GLY A 406 -10.44 -0.09 8.14
N GLU A 407 -11.67 -0.54 7.89
CA GLU A 407 -12.92 0.13 8.27
C GLU A 407 -13.02 1.59 7.80
N LYS A 408 -12.42 1.90 6.63
CA LYS A 408 -12.34 3.27 6.08
C LYS A 408 -13.35 3.56 4.96
N ALA A 409 -14.25 2.62 4.66
CA ALA A 409 -15.28 2.88 3.65
C ALA A 409 -16.20 4.00 4.12
N THR A 410 -16.68 4.79 3.16
CA THR A 410 -17.65 5.88 3.42
C THR A 410 -19.05 5.46 3.02
N LEU A 411 -20.06 6.32 3.14
CA LEU A 411 -21.42 6.00 2.67
C LEU A 411 -21.61 6.39 1.22
N VAL A 412 -22.30 5.53 0.46
CA VAL A 412 -22.86 5.91 -0.83
C VAL A 412 -23.88 7.03 -0.63
N PRO A 413 -23.87 8.11 -1.44
CA PRO A 413 -24.76 9.25 -1.24
C PRO A 413 -26.24 8.86 -1.28
N GLY A 414 -26.98 9.16 -0.20
CA GLY A 414 -28.41 8.86 -0.07
C GLY A 414 -28.75 7.54 0.64
N ALA A 415 -27.79 6.63 0.80
CA ALA A 415 -28.03 5.30 1.39
C ALA A 415 -28.55 5.38 2.82
N LYS A 416 -27.97 6.24 3.66
CA LYS A 416 -28.40 6.43 5.06
C LYS A 416 -29.85 6.89 5.18
N GLN A 417 -30.26 7.87 4.38
CA GLN A 417 -31.63 8.39 4.40
C GLN A 417 -32.64 7.32 3.97
N PHE A 418 -32.28 6.49 2.98
CA PHE A 418 -33.12 5.37 2.58
C PHE A 418 -33.23 4.31 3.68
N ILE A 419 -32.12 3.94 4.31
CA ILE A 419 -32.08 3.05 5.48
C ILE A 419 -32.99 3.56 6.61
N GLU A 420 -32.90 4.84 6.94
CA GLU A 420 -33.77 5.49 7.93
C GLU A 420 -35.25 5.41 7.53
N THR A 421 -35.56 5.59 6.24
CA THR A 421 -36.93 5.47 5.71
C THR A 421 -37.47 4.05 5.83
N VAL A 422 -36.67 3.02 5.51
CA VAL A 422 -37.07 1.61 5.65
C VAL A 422 -37.46 1.31 7.10
N LEU A 423 -36.62 1.71 8.05
CA LEU A 423 -36.87 1.49 9.47
C LEU A 423 -38.09 2.28 9.97
N ALA A 424 -38.27 3.52 9.51
CA ALA A 424 -39.41 4.35 9.86
C ALA A 424 -40.75 3.78 9.36
N GLN A 425 -40.74 3.01 8.26
CA GLN A 425 -41.90 2.28 7.74
C GLN A 425 -42.13 0.92 8.43
N GLY A 426 -41.38 0.63 9.50
CA GLY A 426 -41.49 -0.62 10.27
C GLY A 426 -40.81 -1.82 9.61
N GLY A 427 -40.03 -1.60 8.55
CA GLY A 427 -39.24 -2.62 7.90
C GLY A 427 -37.95 -2.91 8.64
N LYS A 428 -37.33 -4.03 8.26
CA LYS A 428 -35.97 -4.38 8.66
C LYS A 428 -35.02 -4.36 7.46
N LEU A 429 -33.73 -4.40 7.74
CA LEU A 429 -32.67 -4.41 6.73
C LEU A 429 -32.01 -5.78 6.68
N VAL A 430 -31.74 -6.27 5.47
CA VAL A 430 -30.83 -7.40 5.28
C VAL A 430 -29.75 -7.01 4.27
N PHE A 431 -28.50 -7.03 4.73
CA PHE A 431 -27.34 -6.78 3.89
C PHE A 431 -26.78 -8.09 3.35
N VAL A 432 -26.92 -8.32 2.05
CA VAL A 432 -26.43 -9.53 1.36
C VAL A 432 -25.23 -9.13 0.49
N THR A 433 -24.02 -9.37 1.01
CA THR A 433 -22.76 -8.87 0.44
C THR A 433 -21.83 -10.00 0.01
N ASN A 434 -21.03 -9.78 -1.03
CA ASN A 434 -20.00 -10.74 -1.44
C ASN A 434 -18.66 -10.61 -0.69
N ARG A 435 -18.58 -9.72 0.32
CA ARG A 435 -17.52 -9.78 1.33
C ARG A 435 -17.53 -11.15 2.03
N GLU A 436 -16.35 -11.65 2.38
CA GLU A 436 -16.23 -12.93 3.08
C GLU A 436 -16.88 -12.86 4.46
N LYS A 437 -17.64 -13.90 4.84
CA LYS A 437 -18.30 -14.00 6.15
C LYS A 437 -17.34 -13.82 7.34
N ALA A 438 -16.08 -14.23 7.18
CA ALA A 438 -15.04 -14.05 8.20
C ALA A 438 -14.73 -12.56 8.51
N LEU A 439 -15.14 -11.64 7.64
CA LEU A 439 -14.94 -10.20 7.76
C LEU A 439 -16.20 -9.43 8.18
N ASP A 440 -17.28 -10.14 8.53
CA ASP A 440 -18.56 -9.52 8.92
C ASP A 440 -18.38 -8.55 10.09
N ALA A 441 -17.51 -8.87 11.06
CA ALA A 441 -17.27 -8.03 12.23
C ALA A 441 -16.72 -6.64 11.86
N TYR A 442 -15.73 -6.58 10.96
CA TYR A 442 -15.16 -5.33 10.47
C TYR A 442 -16.17 -4.52 9.66
N THR A 443 -16.94 -5.22 8.81
CA THR A 443 -17.99 -4.59 8.00
C THR A 443 -19.09 -3.98 8.88
N TRP A 444 -19.51 -4.71 9.93
CA TRP A 444 -20.48 -4.21 10.91
C TRP A 444 -19.95 -3.00 11.68
N SER A 445 -18.70 -3.06 12.14
CA SER A 445 -18.03 -1.94 12.83
C SER A 445 -17.97 -0.68 11.95
N ASN A 446 -17.56 -0.83 10.68
CA ASN A 446 -17.52 0.28 9.73
C ASN A 446 -18.91 0.94 9.56
N MET A 447 -19.98 0.15 9.44
CA MET A 447 -21.35 0.69 9.33
C MET A 447 -21.80 1.44 10.59
N LEU A 448 -21.45 0.95 11.78
CA LEU A 448 -21.73 1.64 13.05
C LEU A 448 -20.95 2.96 13.16
N ALA A 449 -19.68 2.97 12.76
CA ALA A 449 -18.83 4.17 12.78
C ALA A 449 -19.36 5.27 11.85
N LEU A 450 -20.05 4.90 10.75
CA LEU A 450 -20.72 5.82 9.83
C LEU A 450 -22.09 6.32 10.36
N GLY A 451 -22.50 5.87 11.54
CA GLY A 451 -23.72 6.31 12.22
C GLY A 451 -25.00 5.83 11.53
N LEU A 452 -24.98 4.64 10.92
CA LEU A 452 -26.20 3.99 10.45
C LEU A 452 -27.05 3.54 11.66
N PRO A 453 -28.38 3.74 11.66
CA PRO A 453 -29.27 3.38 12.77
C PRO A 453 -29.56 1.86 12.84
N ILE A 454 -28.53 1.04 12.77
CA ILE A 454 -28.61 -0.42 12.71
C ILE A 454 -28.30 -1.07 14.06
N ASN A 455 -28.91 -2.23 14.30
CA ASN A 455 -28.61 -3.13 15.40
C ASN A 455 -29.04 -4.55 15.01
N GLU A 456 -28.63 -5.55 15.79
CA GLU A 456 -28.91 -6.96 15.46
C GLU A 456 -30.40 -7.31 15.39
N LYS A 457 -31.30 -6.52 16.00
CA LYS A 457 -32.76 -6.77 15.95
C LYS A 457 -33.41 -6.23 14.69
N ASN A 458 -32.89 -5.13 14.14
CA ASN A 458 -33.46 -4.48 12.96
C ASN A 458 -32.67 -4.73 11.67
N THR A 459 -31.44 -5.26 11.78
CA THR A 459 -30.54 -5.48 10.65
C THR A 459 -29.88 -6.86 10.73
N CYS A 460 -29.84 -7.55 9.59
CA CYS A 460 -29.14 -8.81 9.40
C CYS A 460 -28.03 -8.62 8.37
N LEU A 461 -26.77 -8.82 8.74
CA LEU A 461 -25.64 -8.83 7.80
C LEU A 461 -25.30 -10.28 7.41
N MET A 462 -25.18 -10.57 6.12
CA MET A 462 -24.91 -11.90 5.59
C MET A 462 -23.76 -11.86 4.56
N GLY A 463 -22.53 -12.04 5.05
CA GLY A 463 -21.35 -12.26 4.20
C GLY A 463 -21.39 -13.59 3.44
N ARG A 464 -20.59 -13.68 2.39
CA ARG A 464 -20.48 -14.83 1.51
C ARG A 464 -19.69 -15.96 2.16
N SER A 465 -20.16 -17.18 1.99
CA SER A 465 -19.54 -18.42 2.44
C SER A 465 -19.32 -19.38 1.26
N SER A 466 -18.54 -20.45 1.48
CA SER A 466 -18.36 -21.51 0.49
C SER A 466 -19.67 -22.20 0.08
N VAL A 467 -20.64 -22.27 0.99
CA VAL A 467 -21.97 -22.83 0.72
C VAL A 467 -22.72 -22.01 -0.34
N ASP A 468 -22.53 -20.70 -0.35
CA ASP A 468 -23.15 -19.81 -1.33
C ASP A 468 -22.53 -19.99 -2.72
N VAL A 469 -21.20 -20.17 -2.78
CA VAL A 469 -20.47 -20.48 -4.02
C VAL A 469 -20.93 -21.83 -4.60
N ASP A 470 -21.10 -22.84 -3.75
CA ASP A 470 -21.57 -24.15 -4.17
C ASP A 470 -23.06 -24.16 -4.57
N ALA A 471 -23.85 -23.22 -4.07
CA ALA A 471 -25.27 -23.14 -4.39
C ALA A 471 -25.52 -22.89 -5.88
N VAL A 472 -24.74 -22.02 -6.53
CA VAL A 472 -24.87 -21.67 -7.95
C VAL A 472 -24.70 -22.87 -8.89
N LYS A 473 -24.05 -23.96 -8.43
CA LYS A 473 -23.94 -25.21 -9.18
C LYS A 473 -25.28 -25.96 -9.31
N LYS A 474 -26.29 -25.58 -8.52
CA LYS A 474 -27.63 -26.16 -8.55
C LYS A 474 -28.51 -25.32 -9.49
N PRO A 475 -29.32 -25.94 -10.38
CA PRO A 475 -30.18 -25.21 -11.32
C PRO A 475 -31.20 -24.23 -10.71
N LYS A 476 -31.35 -24.25 -9.38
CA LYS A 476 -32.30 -23.42 -8.65
C LYS A 476 -31.80 -21.99 -8.42
N TYR A 477 -30.49 -21.77 -8.32
CA TYR A 477 -29.93 -20.48 -7.93
C TYR A 477 -29.20 -19.90 -9.13
N ALA A 478 -29.59 -18.69 -9.56
CA ALA A 478 -29.01 -18.04 -10.72
C ALA A 478 -27.68 -17.36 -10.35
N ASN A 479 -27.64 -16.72 -9.17
CA ASN A 479 -26.46 -16.04 -8.66
C ASN A 479 -26.13 -16.42 -7.22
N ASP A 480 -24.96 -15.97 -6.75
CA ASP A 480 -24.41 -16.36 -5.45
C ASP A 480 -25.10 -15.72 -4.24
N LYS A 481 -26.09 -14.86 -4.46
CA LYS A 481 -26.89 -14.22 -3.41
C LYS A 481 -28.25 -14.89 -3.23
N ASP A 482 -28.74 -15.68 -4.20
CA ASP A 482 -30.08 -16.25 -4.17
C ASP A 482 -30.31 -17.21 -2.99
N LEU A 483 -29.33 -18.02 -2.61
CA LEU A 483 -29.45 -18.88 -1.41
C LEU A 483 -29.69 -18.05 -0.15
N ARG A 484 -29.03 -16.90 -0.02
CA ARG A 484 -29.16 -16.03 1.15
C ARG A 484 -30.51 -15.34 1.15
N ARG A 485 -31.02 -14.91 -0.02
CA ARG A 485 -32.40 -14.40 -0.18
C ARG A 485 -33.44 -15.44 0.19
N GLU A 486 -33.26 -16.68 -0.23
CA GLU A 486 -34.15 -17.78 0.15
C GLU A 486 -34.18 -17.97 1.68
N LYS A 487 -33.02 -18.00 2.33
CA LYS A 487 -32.94 -18.16 3.80
C LYS A 487 -33.71 -17.07 4.55
N ILE A 488 -33.72 -15.83 4.03
CA ILE A 488 -34.55 -14.73 4.58
C ILE A 488 -36.04 -15.06 4.46
N ALA A 489 -36.48 -15.49 3.27
CA ALA A 489 -37.88 -15.85 3.03
C ALA A 489 -38.33 -17.06 3.87
N LEU A 490 -37.41 -17.96 4.23
CA LEU A 490 -37.67 -19.12 5.08
C LEU A 490 -37.52 -18.85 6.58
N GLY A 491 -37.03 -17.67 6.99
CA GLY A 491 -36.78 -17.36 8.40
C GLY A 491 -35.61 -18.12 9.01
N THR A 492 -34.62 -18.45 8.19
CA THR A 492 -33.37 -19.09 8.59
C THR A 492 -32.12 -18.34 8.09
N PRO A 493 -32.11 -16.98 8.07
CA PRO A 493 -30.92 -16.24 7.66
C PRO A 493 -29.76 -16.53 8.62
N ASP A 494 -28.55 -16.48 8.10
CA ASP A 494 -27.31 -16.65 8.87
C ASP A 494 -26.71 -15.27 9.16
N CYS A 495 -27.43 -14.51 9.99
CA CYS A 495 -27.07 -13.14 10.34
C CYS A 495 -25.82 -13.09 11.21
N PHE A 496 -24.92 -12.16 10.92
CA PHE A 496 -23.86 -11.76 11.84
C PHE A 496 -24.45 -11.38 13.21
N SER A 497 -23.79 -11.81 14.29
CA SER A 497 -24.15 -11.47 15.67
C SER A 497 -22.89 -11.39 16.54
N THR A 498 -22.86 -10.39 17.42
CA THR A 498 -21.83 -10.22 18.44
C THR A 498 -22.04 -11.13 19.65
N GLN A 499 -23.25 -11.68 19.84
CA GLN A 499 -23.65 -12.43 21.04
C GLN A 499 -23.74 -13.95 20.83
N SER A 500 -23.10 -14.47 19.78
CA SER A 500 -23.10 -15.90 19.38
C SER A 500 -24.46 -16.53 19.03
N LEU A 501 -25.59 -15.93 19.44
CA LEU A 501 -26.94 -16.40 19.19
C LEU A 501 -27.71 -15.39 18.34
N MET A 502 -28.30 -15.87 17.23
CA MET A 502 -29.13 -15.04 16.37
C MET A 502 -30.40 -14.56 17.09
N PRO A 503 -30.76 -13.26 16.99
CA PRO A 503 -31.98 -12.71 17.55
C PRO A 503 -33.24 -13.46 17.09
N SER A 504 -34.22 -13.59 17.98
CA SER A 504 -35.50 -14.26 17.71
C SER A 504 -36.27 -13.65 16.54
N GLU A 505 -36.07 -12.36 16.32
CA GLU A 505 -36.64 -11.52 15.28
C GLU A 505 -36.36 -12.06 13.88
N TRP A 506 -35.30 -12.86 13.69
CA TRP A 506 -34.89 -13.44 12.41
C TRP A 506 -35.34 -14.89 12.23
N LYS A 507 -35.92 -15.52 13.25
CA LYS A 507 -36.41 -16.92 13.23
C LYS A 507 -37.83 -17.05 12.65
N THR A 508 -38.19 -16.15 11.74
CA THR A 508 -39.48 -16.11 11.05
C THR A 508 -39.28 -15.67 9.62
N ALA A 509 -40.13 -16.15 8.71
CA ALA A 509 -40.16 -15.71 7.32
C ALA A 509 -40.33 -14.19 7.24
N HIS A 510 -39.54 -13.55 6.38
CA HIS A 510 -39.70 -12.14 6.03
C HIS A 510 -40.02 -11.99 4.55
N THR A 511 -40.98 -11.12 4.22
CA THR A 511 -41.24 -10.74 2.83
C THR A 511 -40.20 -9.73 2.35
N ILE A 512 -39.51 -10.06 1.25
CA ILE A 512 -38.59 -9.12 0.59
C ILE A 512 -39.44 -8.14 -0.23
N VAL A 513 -39.48 -6.87 0.19
CA VAL A 513 -40.28 -5.82 -0.46
C VAL A 513 -39.48 -5.07 -1.52
N ILE A 514 -38.18 -4.87 -1.26
CA ILE A 514 -37.29 -4.14 -2.14
C ILE A 514 -35.89 -4.76 -2.15
N GLN A 515 -35.27 -4.80 -3.32
CA GLN A 515 -33.90 -5.23 -3.55
C GLN A 515 -33.10 -4.04 -4.08
N VAL A 516 -31.94 -3.76 -3.48
CA VAL A 516 -31.11 -2.59 -3.80
C VAL A 516 -29.69 -3.08 -4.07
N GLY A 517 -29.11 -2.63 -5.17
CA GLY A 517 -27.75 -2.99 -5.54
C GLY A 517 -27.14 -2.06 -6.57
N ASP A 518 -25.87 -2.26 -6.86
CA ASP A 518 -25.15 -1.64 -7.98
C ASP A 518 -24.94 -2.64 -9.13
N ASN A 519 -25.15 -3.94 -8.86
CA ASN A 519 -24.99 -5.04 -9.81
C ASN A 519 -26.35 -5.67 -10.15
N ILE A 520 -26.51 -6.18 -11.37
CA ILE A 520 -27.72 -6.87 -11.81
C ILE A 520 -28.00 -8.15 -11.01
N GLU A 521 -26.93 -8.81 -10.53
CA GLU A 521 -27.00 -10.00 -9.68
C GLU A 521 -27.45 -9.69 -8.24
N ASP A 522 -27.63 -8.41 -7.91
CA ASP A 522 -28.29 -7.99 -6.66
C ASP A 522 -29.81 -8.17 -6.70
N ILE A 523 -30.36 -8.49 -7.87
CA ILE A 523 -31.74 -8.87 -8.09
C ILE A 523 -31.83 -10.41 -8.05
N ASN A 524 -32.85 -10.94 -7.39
CA ASN A 524 -33.09 -12.39 -7.36
C ASN A 524 -33.18 -13.00 -8.76
N ASP A 525 -32.69 -14.22 -8.89
CA ASP A 525 -32.86 -15.08 -10.07
C ASP A 525 -32.41 -14.42 -11.38
N THR A 526 -31.39 -13.55 -11.30
CA THR A 526 -30.87 -12.76 -12.43
C THR A 526 -29.36 -12.91 -12.54
N THR A 527 -28.86 -13.04 -13.78
CA THR A 527 -27.44 -12.98 -14.16
C THR A 527 -27.22 -11.85 -15.16
N GLN A 528 -25.96 -11.48 -15.43
CA GLN A 528 -25.66 -10.47 -16.43
C GLN A 528 -26.08 -10.90 -17.85
N GLU A 529 -25.99 -12.18 -18.15
CA GLU A 529 -26.29 -12.76 -19.46
C GLU A 529 -27.80 -12.88 -19.72
N ASP A 530 -28.58 -13.23 -18.69
CA ASP A 530 -30.00 -13.55 -18.82
C ASP A 530 -30.93 -12.39 -18.40
N ALA A 531 -30.37 -11.27 -17.93
CA ALA A 531 -31.14 -10.12 -17.50
C ALA A 531 -31.95 -9.50 -18.65
N ILE A 532 -33.27 -9.38 -18.43
CA ILE A 532 -34.18 -8.70 -19.36
C ILE A 532 -34.49 -7.31 -18.82
N VAL A 533 -33.84 -6.29 -19.38
CA VAL A 533 -33.94 -4.88 -18.91
C VAL A 533 -35.39 -4.39 -18.85
N ASP A 534 -36.20 -4.66 -19.87
CA ASP A 534 -37.61 -4.23 -19.89
C ASP A 534 -38.42 -4.84 -18.73
N SER A 535 -38.15 -6.10 -18.37
CA SER A 535 -38.79 -6.76 -17.23
C SER A 535 -38.40 -6.08 -15.92
N ILE A 536 -37.11 -5.79 -15.75
CA ILE A 536 -36.57 -5.11 -14.56
C ILE A 536 -37.11 -3.68 -14.47
N LEU A 537 -37.23 -2.98 -15.59
CA LEU A 537 -37.75 -1.61 -15.65
C LEU A 537 -39.18 -1.50 -15.09
N THR A 538 -40.03 -2.52 -15.31
CA THR A 538 -41.38 -2.55 -14.70
C THR A 538 -41.37 -2.60 -13.17
N ARG A 539 -40.26 -3.07 -12.58
CA ARG A 539 -40.05 -3.21 -11.14
C ARG A 539 -39.18 -2.10 -10.56
N TRP A 540 -38.53 -1.30 -11.42
CA TRP A 540 -37.53 -0.31 -11.03
C TRP A 540 -38.15 0.86 -10.25
N GLY A 541 -37.49 1.24 -9.17
CA GLY A 541 -37.98 2.18 -8.16
C GLY A 541 -39.10 1.62 -7.26
N GLU A 542 -39.76 0.51 -7.63
CA GLU A 542 -40.89 -0.07 -6.88
C GLU A 542 -40.48 -1.22 -5.95
N SER A 543 -39.72 -2.18 -6.48
CA SER A 543 -39.24 -3.37 -5.77
C SER A 543 -37.78 -3.71 -6.10
N VAL A 544 -37.20 -2.97 -7.06
CA VAL A 544 -35.80 -3.07 -7.47
C VAL A 544 -35.23 -1.66 -7.58
N ILE A 545 -34.03 -1.46 -7.06
CA ILE A 545 -33.23 -0.24 -7.21
C ILE A 545 -31.85 -0.68 -7.70
N ILE A 546 -31.38 -0.06 -8.78
CA ILE A 546 -30.02 -0.24 -9.28
C ILE A 546 -29.29 1.11 -9.25
N LEU A 547 -28.07 1.10 -8.72
CA LEU A 547 -27.15 2.23 -8.64
C LEU A 547 -26.06 2.12 -9.70
N PRO A 548 -25.46 3.25 -10.14
CA PRO A 548 -24.35 3.22 -11.08
C PRO A 548 -23.04 2.83 -10.38
N ASN A 549 -22.39 1.76 -10.85
CA ASN A 549 -21.00 1.43 -10.55
C ASN A 549 -20.24 1.10 -11.84
N PRO A 550 -19.55 2.08 -12.45
CA PRO A 550 -18.71 1.83 -13.63
C PRO A 550 -17.30 1.36 -13.27
N MET A 551 -16.93 1.24 -12.00
CA MET A 551 -15.57 0.85 -11.60
C MET A 551 -15.36 -0.65 -11.75
N TYR A 552 -16.35 -1.46 -11.38
CA TYR A 552 -16.32 -2.92 -11.47
C TYR A 552 -17.73 -3.53 -11.39
N GLY A 553 -17.86 -4.81 -11.71
CA GLY A 553 -19.11 -5.57 -11.62
C GLY A 553 -19.08 -6.82 -12.49
N SER A 554 -20.20 -7.54 -12.57
CA SER A 554 -20.35 -8.71 -13.47
C SER A 554 -20.44 -8.33 -14.95
N TRP A 555 -20.56 -7.03 -15.25
CA TRP A 555 -20.55 -6.48 -16.60
C TRP A 555 -19.15 -6.35 -17.21
N ASN A 556 -18.09 -6.48 -16.39
CA ASN A 556 -16.70 -6.62 -16.84
C ASN A 556 -16.44 -8.04 -17.33
#